data_AF-A0A2S6C5A7-F1
#
_entry.id   AF-A0A2S6C5A7-F1
#
_cell.length_a   1.000
_cell.length_b   1.000
_cell.length_c   1.000
_cell.angle_alpha   90.00
_cell.angle_beta   90.00
_cell.angle_gamma   90.00
#
_symmetry.space_group_name_H-M   'P 1'
#
loop_
_entity.id
_entity.type
_entity.pdbx_description
1 polymer ?
#
loop_
_entity_poly.entity_id
_entity_poly.type
_entity_poly.pdbx_seq_one_letter_code
_entity_poly.pdbx_strand_id
1 'polypeptide(L)'
;MQYSTLLLSAIAASGSLAAPTAKEITDRGVRVVLQNQAIELGSTTNFAEDKLPQAARPVGSTGPFQTVALNLDPIVGNQALRCQILDAHQNPIVVVRGENVDITFADGGNGPWTFRDGAAVVDIVVCDPKFVKGVAPPPAQQPPSIRIQLSDGNLARQLQFEEGGLVREEQPSPDQSSPFNTVSLTLDDDFEDQGLRCQILNKHNQPITLQRGENVDITFADGGNGPWSFLYPEESQVSKVVCDPNFVALA
;
A
#
# COMPACT_ATOMS: atom_id res chain seq x y z
N MET A 1 79.39 -58.29 17.71
CA MET A 1 78.82 -57.77 18.97
C MET A 1 78.11 -56.46 18.62
N GLN A 2 76.76 -56.38 18.55
CA GLN A 2 75.84 -56.13 19.68
C GLN A 2 76.28 -54.86 20.46
N TYR A 3 75.56 -53.75 20.64
CA TYR A 3 74.18 -53.26 20.47
C TYR A 3 74.29 -51.72 20.15
N SER A 4 73.30 -50.93 19.71
CA SER A 4 72.11 -50.52 20.46
C SER A 4 71.23 -49.59 19.60
N THR A 5 69.94 -49.89 19.63
CA THR A 5 68.79 -49.04 19.27
C THR A 5 68.72 -47.76 20.11
N LEU A 6 68.29 -46.65 19.52
CA LEU A 6 67.58 -45.59 20.24
C LEU A 6 66.35 -45.13 19.44
N LEU A 7 65.21 -45.20 20.12
CA LEU A 7 63.86 -44.93 19.71
C LEU A 7 63.47 -43.46 19.95
N LEU A 8 62.50 -43.01 19.16
CA LEU A 8 61.71 -41.78 19.22
C LEU A 8 61.19 -41.40 20.62
N SER A 9 60.98 -40.09 20.83
CA SER A 9 59.78 -39.57 21.51
C SER A 9 59.53 -38.10 21.10
N ALA A 10 58.42 -37.88 20.39
CA ALA A 10 57.89 -36.56 20.04
C ALA A 10 57.06 -36.00 21.22
N ILE A 11 57.30 -34.74 21.58
CA ILE A 11 56.50 -34.03 22.58
C ILE A 11 55.46 -33.21 21.82
N ALA A 12 54.24 -33.75 21.69
CA ALA A 12 53.08 -32.97 21.28
C ALA A 12 52.54 -32.25 22.53
N ALA A 13 52.63 -30.93 22.54
CA ALA A 13 52.04 -30.10 23.57
C ALA A 13 50.50 -30.16 23.46
N SER A 14 49.86 -30.65 24.52
CA SER A 14 48.41 -30.71 24.67
C SER A 14 47.85 -29.30 24.84
N GLY A 15 47.47 -28.65 23.73
CA GLY A 15 46.62 -27.47 23.76
C GLY A 15 45.18 -27.86 24.10
N SER A 16 44.83 -27.79 25.38
CA SER A 16 43.42 -27.82 25.82
C SER A 16 42.74 -26.52 25.38
N LEU A 17 42.20 -26.49 24.17
CA LEU A 17 41.15 -25.53 23.83
C LEU A 17 39.83 -26.15 24.31
N ALA A 18 39.36 -25.68 25.46
CA ALA A 18 37.96 -25.81 25.81
C ALA A 18 37.17 -25.08 24.71
N ALA A 19 36.57 -25.85 23.80
CA ALA A 19 35.62 -25.31 22.83
C ALA A 19 34.51 -24.61 23.63
N PRO A 20 34.19 -23.34 23.35
CA PRO A 20 33.03 -22.73 23.94
C PRO A 20 31.85 -23.59 23.52
N THR A 21 31.12 -24.14 24.49
CA THR A 21 29.77 -24.65 24.25
C THR A 21 28.94 -23.45 23.85
N ALA A 22 28.90 -23.21 22.53
CA ALA A 22 27.81 -22.46 21.93
C ALA A 22 26.55 -23.19 22.39
N LYS A 23 25.81 -22.55 23.29
CA LYS A 23 24.45 -22.95 23.59
C LYS A 23 23.72 -22.73 22.27
N GLU A 24 23.62 -23.78 21.46
CA GLU A 24 22.68 -23.81 20.34
C GLU A 24 21.33 -23.45 20.95
N ILE A 25 20.88 -22.22 20.69
CA ILE A 25 19.45 -21.95 20.69
C ILE A 25 18.95 -22.80 19.54
N THR A 26 18.53 -24.03 19.84
CA THR A 26 17.75 -24.82 18.91
C THR A 26 16.39 -24.13 18.82
N ASP A 27 16.33 -23.02 18.07
CA ASP A 27 15.12 -22.35 17.59
C ASP A 27 14.43 -23.35 16.66
N ARG A 28 13.75 -24.32 17.25
CA ARG A 28 13.03 -25.34 16.51
C ARG A 28 11.74 -24.72 15.97
N GLY A 29 11.74 -24.50 14.66
CA GLY A 29 10.61 -24.87 13.84
C GLY A 29 9.65 -23.78 13.38
N VAL A 30 9.59 -22.60 14.00
CA VAL A 30 8.67 -21.54 13.55
C VAL A 30 9.46 -20.35 13.03
N ARG A 31 9.42 -20.12 11.71
CA ARG A 31 10.18 -19.04 11.07
C ARG A 31 9.28 -18.17 10.22
N VAL A 32 9.27 -16.87 10.51
CA VAL A 32 8.63 -15.88 9.64
C VAL A 32 9.69 -15.17 8.81
N VAL A 33 9.48 -15.14 7.49
CA VAL A 33 10.39 -14.52 6.52
C VAL A 33 9.63 -13.40 5.81
N LEU A 34 10.17 -12.18 5.89
CA LEU A 34 9.68 -11.00 5.20
C LEU A 34 10.64 -10.65 4.07
N GLN A 35 10.12 -10.29 2.89
CA GLN A 35 10.97 -9.99 1.73
C GLN A 35 10.41 -8.86 0.88
N ASN A 36 11.29 -8.10 0.26
CA ASN A 36 11.03 -7.23 -0.87
C ASN A 36 12.18 -7.37 -1.87
N GLN A 37 11.94 -8.17 -2.91
CA GLN A 37 12.95 -8.51 -3.91
C GLN A 37 13.35 -7.30 -4.78
N ALA A 38 12.45 -6.31 -4.96
CA ALA A 38 12.72 -5.13 -5.78
C ALA A 38 13.82 -4.23 -5.21
N ILE A 39 14.06 -4.31 -3.89
CA ILE A 39 15.08 -3.54 -3.18
C ILE A 39 16.05 -4.41 -2.38
N GLU A 40 16.10 -5.71 -2.70
CA GLU A 40 16.95 -6.72 -2.03
C GLU A 40 16.83 -6.72 -0.49
N LEU A 41 15.65 -6.39 0.03
CA LEU A 41 15.41 -6.30 1.47
C LEU A 41 14.78 -7.60 1.98
N GLY A 42 15.30 -8.10 3.10
CA GLY A 42 14.75 -9.28 3.76
C GLY A 42 14.90 -9.22 5.28
N SER A 43 13.98 -9.87 5.98
CA SER A 43 14.05 -10.08 7.41
C SER A 43 13.59 -11.49 7.75
N THR A 44 14.19 -12.08 8.78
CA THR A 44 13.81 -13.40 9.28
C THR A 44 13.71 -13.34 10.79
N THR A 45 12.55 -13.73 11.29
CA THR A 45 12.22 -13.76 12.72
C THR A 45 11.89 -15.19 13.10
N ASN A 46 12.61 -15.75 14.07
CA ASN A 46 12.35 -17.08 14.61
C ASN A 46 11.49 -16.98 15.86
N PHE A 47 10.61 -17.96 16.03
CA PHE A 47 9.77 -18.12 17.20
C PHE A 47 9.99 -19.50 17.79
N ALA A 48 9.88 -19.59 19.11
CA ALA A 48 10.02 -20.84 19.84
C ALA A 48 8.63 -21.41 20.09
N GLU A 49 8.36 -22.62 19.58
CA GLU A 49 7.05 -23.27 19.69
C GLU A 49 6.57 -23.41 21.15
N ASP A 50 7.48 -23.73 22.07
CA ASP A 50 7.21 -23.92 23.50
C ASP A 50 6.87 -22.63 24.26
N LYS A 51 6.99 -21.48 23.60
CA LYS A 51 6.76 -20.16 24.19
C LYS A 51 5.61 -19.38 23.55
N LEU A 52 4.87 -20.01 22.63
CA LEU A 52 3.73 -19.36 22.00
C LEU A 52 2.59 -19.08 23.02
N PRO A 53 1.87 -17.95 22.91
CA PRO A 53 1.99 -16.92 21.88
C PRO A 53 3.21 -16.01 22.05
N GLN A 54 3.77 -15.56 20.93
CA GLN A 54 4.93 -14.68 20.90
C GLN A 54 4.74 -13.53 19.93
N ALA A 55 5.28 -12.37 20.31
CA ALA A 55 5.37 -11.18 19.46
C ALA A 55 6.84 -10.77 19.34
N ALA A 56 7.29 -10.48 18.13
CA ALA A 56 8.65 -10.04 17.86
C ALA A 56 8.69 -9.05 16.70
N ARG A 57 9.65 -8.13 16.76
CA ARG A 57 9.92 -7.20 15.66
C ARG A 57 10.72 -7.90 14.56
N PRO A 58 10.58 -7.48 13.29
CA PRO A 58 11.51 -7.87 12.24
C PRO A 58 12.96 -7.54 12.61
N VAL A 59 13.87 -8.45 12.29
CA VAL A 59 15.30 -8.27 12.53
C VAL A 59 15.91 -7.45 11.39
N GLY A 60 16.72 -6.44 11.74
CA GLY A 60 17.53 -5.65 10.79
C GLY A 60 16.81 -4.48 10.12
N SER A 61 15.55 -4.63 9.73
CA SER A 61 14.73 -3.56 9.13
C SER A 61 13.25 -3.82 9.37
N THR A 62 12.45 -2.76 9.48
CA THR A 62 10.99 -2.82 9.54
C THR A 62 10.33 -2.78 8.15
N GLY A 63 11.11 -2.67 7.05
CA GLY A 63 10.57 -2.71 5.68
C GLY A 63 10.99 -1.51 4.84
N PRO A 64 10.27 -1.21 3.73
CA PRO A 64 8.99 -1.83 3.34
C PRO A 64 9.16 -3.25 2.75
N PHE A 65 8.38 -4.20 3.25
CA PHE A 65 8.33 -5.59 2.76
C PHE A 65 7.15 -5.79 1.81
N GLN A 66 7.28 -6.67 0.83
CA GLN A 66 6.22 -6.97 -0.14
C GLN A 66 5.52 -8.31 0.15
N THR A 67 6.26 -9.26 0.74
CA THR A 67 5.78 -10.62 1.00
C THR A 67 6.13 -11.08 2.40
N VAL A 68 5.32 -12.01 2.92
CA VAL A 68 5.57 -12.76 4.14
C VAL A 68 5.40 -14.27 3.92
N ALA A 69 6.30 -15.08 4.45
CA ALA A 69 6.13 -16.52 4.57
C ALA A 69 6.23 -16.94 6.04
N LEU A 70 5.32 -17.80 6.47
CA LEU A 70 5.52 -18.63 7.65
C LEU A 70 6.08 -19.97 7.16
N ASN A 71 7.21 -20.40 7.69
CA ASN A 71 7.78 -21.72 7.44
C ASN A 71 7.75 -22.50 8.75
N LEU A 72 7.10 -23.66 8.72
CA LEU A 72 7.04 -24.57 9.86
C LEU A 72 7.92 -25.80 9.58
N ASP A 73 8.87 -26.08 10.45
CA ASP A 73 9.63 -27.33 10.33
C ASP A 73 8.68 -28.52 10.57
N PRO A 74 8.95 -29.70 9.96
CA PRO A 74 8.09 -30.88 10.12
C PRO A 74 7.94 -31.39 11.56
N ILE A 75 8.84 -30.96 12.46
CA ILE A 75 8.83 -31.33 13.88
C ILE A 75 7.92 -30.42 14.73
N VAL A 76 7.41 -29.32 14.17
CA VAL A 76 6.44 -28.45 14.87
C VAL A 76 5.15 -29.23 15.05
N GLY A 77 4.67 -29.33 16.29
CA GLY A 77 3.45 -30.05 16.62
C GLY A 77 2.21 -29.41 16.01
N ASN A 78 2.14 -28.08 16.01
CA ASN A 78 1.04 -27.34 15.38
C ASN A 78 1.38 -26.87 13.95
N GLN A 79 1.21 -27.75 12.97
CA GLN A 79 1.35 -27.41 11.54
C GLN A 79 0.26 -26.45 11.01
N ALA A 80 -0.78 -26.18 11.79
CA ALA A 80 -1.82 -25.22 11.48
C ALA A 80 -1.59 -23.85 12.15
N LEU A 81 -0.41 -23.62 12.73
CA LEU A 81 -0.06 -22.35 13.37
C LEU A 81 -0.27 -21.18 12.39
N ARG A 82 -0.83 -20.10 12.91
CA ARG A 82 -1.02 -18.86 12.18
C ARG A 82 -0.29 -17.72 12.89
N CYS A 83 0.13 -16.76 12.09
CA CYS A 83 0.71 -15.52 12.57
C CYS A 83 -0.05 -14.33 11.99
N GLN A 84 0.13 -13.17 12.59
CA GLN A 84 -0.43 -11.88 12.19
C GLN A 84 0.72 -10.87 12.14
N ILE A 85 0.61 -9.92 11.23
CA ILE A 85 1.53 -8.81 11.11
C ILE A 85 0.81 -7.53 11.49
N LEU A 86 1.45 -6.68 12.28
CA LEU A 86 0.95 -5.39 12.70
C LEU A 86 1.83 -4.26 12.16
N ASP A 87 1.18 -3.16 11.77
CA ASP A 87 1.85 -1.90 11.41
C ASP A 87 2.28 -1.11 12.67
N ALA A 88 2.87 0.07 12.47
CA ALA A 88 3.31 0.95 13.56
C ALA A 88 2.15 1.48 14.44
N HIS A 89 0.91 1.40 13.95
CA HIS A 89 -0.31 1.79 14.65
C HIS A 89 -1.00 0.59 15.32
N GLN A 90 -0.40 -0.59 15.31
CA GLN A 90 -0.95 -1.86 15.81
C GLN A 90 -2.16 -2.36 15.02
N ASN A 91 -2.35 -1.91 13.78
CA ASN A 91 -3.38 -2.44 12.90
C ASN A 91 -2.88 -3.69 12.16
N PRO A 92 -3.72 -4.72 11.99
CA PRO A 92 -3.37 -5.88 11.17
C PRO A 92 -3.14 -5.52 9.70
N ILE A 93 -2.03 -6.00 9.15
CA ILE A 93 -1.75 -5.91 7.71
C ILE A 93 -2.44 -7.07 6.99
N VAL A 94 -3.20 -6.74 5.95
CA VAL A 94 -3.91 -7.74 5.14
C VAL A 94 -2.95 -8.41 4.15
N VAL A 95 -3.00 -9.73 4.13
CA VAL A 95 -2.20 -10.57 3.26
C VAL A 95 -3.07 -11.30 2.24
N VAL A 96 -2.49 -11.63 1.08
CA VAL A 96 -3.16 -12.30 -0.03
C VAL A 96 -2.34 -13.49 -0.50
N ARG A 97 -3.00 -14.62 -0.78
CA ARG A 97 -2.39 -15.78 -1.45
C ARG A 97 -3.42 -16.50 -2.32
N GLY A 98 -3.29 -16.33 -3.62
CA GLY A 98 -4.33 -16.72 -4.56
C GLY A 98 -5.63 -15.97 -4.24
N GLU A 99 -6.74 -16.70 -4.10
CA GLU A 99 -8.04 -16.13 -3.72
C GLU A 99 -8.20 -15.89 -2.20
N ASN A 100 -7.23 -16.32 -1.38
CA ASN A 100 -7.32 -16.12 0.07
C ASN A 100 -6.86 -14.72 0.45
N VAL A 101 -7.73 -13.96 1.11
CA VAL A 101 -7.43 -12.66 1.72
C VAL A 101 -7.69 -12.76 3.22
N ASP A 102 -6.72 -12.42 4.05
CA ASP A 102 -6.77 -12.64 5.50
C ASP A 102 -5.85 -11.65 6.25
N ILE A 103 -6.09 -11.43 7.55
CA ILE A 103 -5.22 -10.67 8.47
C ILE A 103 -4.30 -11.59 9.28
N THR A 104 -4.48 -12.90 9.16
CA THR A 104 -3.61 -13.93 9.68
C THR A 104 -3.12 -14.80 8.53
N PHE A 105 -1.93 -15.35 8.63
CA PHE A 105 -1.32 -16.16 7.59
C PHE A 105 -0.74 -17.44 8.19
N ALA A 106 -0.77 -18.51 7.39
CA ALA A 106 -0.21 -19.80 7.73
C ALA A 106 0.74 -20.26 6.62
N ASP A 107 1.65 -21.18 6.92
CA ASP A 107 2.54 -21.78 5.94
C ASP A 107 1.72 -22.42 4.81
N GLY A 108 0.94 -23.47 5.12
CA GLY A 108 0.06 -24.12 4.17
C GLY A 108 0.73 -24.63 2.89
N GLY A 109 2.07 -24.64 2.79
CA GLY A 109 2.84 -25.22 1.69
C GLY A 109 2.68 -24.57 0.32
N ASN A 110 2.04 -23.39 0.23
CA ASN A 110 1.67 -22.75 -1.03
C ASN A 110 2.53 -21.50 -1.35
N GLY A 111 3.71 -21.41 -0.73
CA GLY A 111 4.61 -20.26 -0.89
C GLY A 111 4.17 -19.01 -0.09
N PRO A 112 4.88 -17.89 -0.30
CA PRO A 112 4.69 -16.67 0.47
C PRO A 112 3.33 -16.02 0.18
N TRP A 113 2.83 -15.28 1.16
CA TRP A 113 1.74 -14.34 1.01
C TRP A 113 2.27 -12.99 0.55
N THR A 114 1.48 -12.27 -0.25
CA THR A 114 1.74 -10.88 -0.63
C THR A 114 0.95 -9.93 0.28
N PHE A 115 1.42 -8.71 0.45
CA PHE A 115 0.63 -7.68 1.13
C PHE A 115 -0.38 -7.08 0.14
N ARG A 116 -1.64 -6.98 0.57
CA ARG A 116 -2.75 -6.57 -0.31
C ARG A 116 -2.52 -5.18 -0.90
N ASP A 117 -2.13 -4.25 -0.05
CA ASP A 117 -2.07 -2.81 -0.38
C ASP A 117 -0.65 -2.40 -0.81
N GLY A 118 0.16 -3.37 -1.29
CA GLY A 118 1.54 -3.15 -1.72
C GLY A 118 2.58 -3.29 -0.61
N ALA A 119 3.79 -2.79 -0.84
CA ALA A 119 4.88 -2.94 0.12
C ALA A 119 4.61 -2.14 1.41
N ALA A 120 4.72 -2.79 2.57
CA ALA A 120 4.31 -2.24 3.86
C ALA A 120 5.43 -2.29 4.92
N VAL A 121 5.38 -1.36 5.86
CA VAL A 121 6.24 -1.35 7.05
C VAL A 121 5.62 -2.26 8.11
N VAL A 122 6.43 -3.18 8.64
CA VAL A 122 6.06 -4.14 9.67
C VAL A 122 6.69 -3.73 11.00
N ASP A 123 5.88 -3.42 12.00
CA ASP A 123 6.39 -3.16 13.36
C ASP A 123 6.52 -4.47 14.14
N ILE A 124 5.47 -5.30 14.14
CA ILE A 124 5.41 -6.52 14.96
C ILE A 124 4.85 -7.70 14.15
N VAL A 125 5.44 -8.87 14.36
CA VAL A 125 4.90 -10.16 13.96
C VAL A 125 4.47 -10.91 15.21
N VAL A 126 3.22 -11.37 15.25
CA VAL A 126 2.63 -12.13 16.35
C VAL A 126 2.28 -13.53 15.86
N CYS A 127 2.74 -14.56 16.54
CA CYS A 127 2.33 -15.94 16.27
C CYS A 127 1.58 -16.49 17.49
N ASP A 128 0.35 -16.96 17.29
CA ASP A 128 -0.53 -17.48 18.34
C ASP A 128 -1.28 -18.73 17.85
N PRO A 129 -1.20 -19.87 18.56
CA PRO A 129 -1.98 -21.07 18.26
C PRO A 129 -3.49 -20.87 18.25
N LYS A 130 -4.00 -19.81 18.90
CA LYS A 130 -5.42 -19.43 18.93
C LYS A 130 -5.86 -18.65 17.71
N PHE A 131 -4.93 -18.16 16.89
CA PHE A 131 -5.31 -17.49 15.66
C PHE A 131 -5.99 -18.47 14.71
N VAL A 132 -7.19 -18.09 14.30
CA VAL A 132 -7.97 -18.76 13.26
C VAL A 132 -7.90 -17.94 11.97
N LYS A 133 -8.47 -18.48 10.88
CA LYS A 133 -8.65 -17.69 9.65
C LYS A 133 -9.37 -16.39 10.01
N GLY A 134 -8.71 -15.26 9.81
CA GLY A 134 -9.27 -13.95 10.06
C GLY A 134 -10.12 -13.53 8.87
N VAL A 135 -11.16 -12.76 9.11
CA VAL A 135 -11.87 -12.09 8.03
C VAL A 135 -11.15 -10.77 7.81
N ALA A 136 -10.49 -10.63 6.67
CA ALA A 136 -9.92 -9.35 6.29
C ALA A 136 -11.05 -8.32 6.12
N PRO A 137 -10.89 -7.09 6.64
CA PRO A 137 -11.80 -6.02 6.28
C PRO A 137 -11.77 -5.84 4.76
N PRO A 138 -12.90 -5.43 4.15
CA PRO A 138 -12.92 -5.09 2.73
C PRO A 138 -11.77 -4.10 2.43
N PRO A 139 -11.19 -4.16 1.22
CA PRO A 139 -10.17 -3.19 0.84
C PRO A 139 -10.68 -1.78 1.13
N ALA A 140 -9.81 -0.93 1.69
CA ALA A 140 -10.15 0.47 1.83
C ALA A 140 -10.51 0.98 0.44
N GLN A 141 -11.77 1.35 0.24
CA GLN A 141 -12.19 1.97 -1.01
C GLN A 141 -11.40 3.27 -1.10
N GLN A 142 -10.45 3.33 -2.04
CA GLN A 142 -9.91 4.62 -2.43
C GLN A 142 -11.10 5.41 -2.96
N PRO A 143 -11.33 6.65 -2.47
CA PRO A 143 -12.35 7.48 -3.06
C PRO A 143 -12.03 7.58 -4.56
N PRO A 144 -13.04 7.43 -5.42
CA PRO A 144 -12.82 7.40 -6.84
C PRO A 144 -12.18 8.72 -7.26
N SER A 145 -11.18 8.68 -8.14
CA SER A 145 -10.42 9.88 -8.45
C SER A 145 -11.05 10.61 -9.63
N ILE A 146 -11.30 11.90 -9.46
CA ILE A 146 -11.69 12.77 -10.57
C ILE A 146 -10.54 13.73 -10.87
N ARG A 147 -10.38 14.04 -12.15
CA ARG A 147 -9.35 14.99 -12.60
C ARG A 147 -10.01 16.14 -13.31
N ILE A 148 -9.85 17.33 -12.75
CA ILE A 148 -10.26 18.57 -13.43
C ILE A 148 -9.02 19.26 -13.93
N GLN A 149 -9.05 19.72 -15.18
CA GLN A 149 -7.97 20.47 -15.78
C GLN A 149 -8.49 21.79 -16.35
N LEU A 150 -7.99 22.90 -15.82
CA LEU A 150 -8.18 24.24 -16.36
C LEU A 150 -7.03 24.57 -17.31
N SER A 151 -7.32 25.27 -18.42
CA SER A 151 -6.31 25.66 -19.39
C SER A 151 -6.59 27.04 -19.97
N ASP A 152 -5.51 27.76 -20.30
CA ASP A 152 -5.51 29.03 -21.04
C ASP A 152 -5.17 28.84 -22.54
N GLY A 153 -5.06 27.58 -22.98
CA GLY A 153 -4.65 27.19 -24.33
C GLY A 153 -3.15 26.94 -24.48
N ASN A 154 -2.32 27.41 -23.55
CA ASN A 154 -0.86 27.19 -23.52
C ASN A 154 -0.45 26.31 -22.34
N LEU A 155 -1.11 26.49 -21.20
CA LEU A 155 -0.78 25.92 -19.91
C LEU A 155 -2.01 25.27 -19.29
N ALA A 156 -1.86 24.01 -18.94
CA ALA A 156 -2.86 23.24 -18.21
C ALA A 156 -2.53 23.20 -16.71
N ARG A 157 -3.56 23.25 -15.85
CA ARG A 157 -3.47 23.13 -14.40
C ARG A 157 -4.51 22.16 -13.89
N GLN A 158 -4.08 21.19 -13.10
CA GLN A 158 -4.96 20.17 -12.54
C GLN A 158 -5.43 20.56 -11.15
N LEU A 159 -6.66 20.19 -10.82
CA LEU A 159 -7.21 20.25 -9.47
C LEU A 159 -7.35 18.81 -8.96
N GLN A 160 -6.96 18.63 -7.70
CA GLN A 160 -7.12 17.38 -6.98
C GLN A 160 -8.36 17.48 -6.09
N PHE A 161 -9.24 16.50 -6.20
CA PHE A 161 -10.41 16.33 -5.34
C PHE A 161 -10.16 15.13 -4.43
N GLU A 162 -10.51 15.27 -3.15
CA GLU A 162 -10.25 14.26 -2.12
C GLU A 162 -11.41 13.26 -2.03
N GLU A 163 -12.64 13.73 -2.23
CA GLU A 163 -13.86 12.92 -2.10
C GLU A 163 -14.41 12.48 -3.47
N GLY A 164 -13.69 12.80 -4.56
CA GLY A 164 -14.06 12.36 -5.89
C GLY A 164 -15.38 12.93 -6.41
N GLY A 165 -15.94 13.96 -5.77
CA GLY A 165 -17.29 14.44 -6.11
C GLY A 165 -18.42 13.49 -5.67
N LEU A 166 -18.16 12.53 -4.77
CA LEU A 166 -19.20 11.74 -4.08
C LEU A 166 -20.08 12.60 -3.16
N VAL A 167 -19.53 13.72 -2.71
CA VAL A 167 -20.22 14.78 -1.98
C VAL A 167 -19.95 16.12 -2.66
N ARG A 168 -20.70 17.15 -2.27
CA ARG A 168 -20.39 18.51 -2.67
C ARG A 168 -18.99 18.89 -2.18
N GLU A 169 -18.07 19.10 -3.11
CA GLU A 169 -16.69 19.45 -2.84
C GLU A 169 -16.31 20.72 -3.60
N GLU A 170 -15.58 21.62 -2.94
CA GLU A 170 -15.13 22.87 -3.52
C GLU A 170 -13.60 22.91 -3.49
N GLN A 171 -12.97 23.06 -4.67
CA GLN A 171 -11.52 23.16 -4.80
C GLN A 171 -11.14 24.55 -5.29
N PRO A 172 -10.24 25.28 -4.60
CA PRO A 172 -9.78 26.57 -5.04
C PRO A 172 -9.01 26.44 -6.37
N SER A 173 -9.06 27.49 -7.19
CA SER A 173 -8.26 27.53 -8.41
C SER A 173 -6.78 27.39 -8.08
N PRO A 174 -6.02 26.59 -8.86
CA PRO A 174 -4.57 26.46 -8.69
C PRO A 174 -3.82 27.76 -9.03
N ASP A 175 -4.48 28.69 -9.75
CA ASP A 175 -3.99 30.04 -10.01
C ASP A 175 -5.18 31.02 -10.00
N GLN A 176 -5.15 31.99 -9.09
CA GLN A 176 -6.19 33.01 -8.94
C GLN A 176 -5.94 34.24 -9.84
N SER A 177 -4.77 34.33 -10.48
CA SER A 177 -4.32 35.50 -11.22
C SER A 177 -4.48 35.32 -12.74
N SER A 178 -4.23 34.12 -13.24
CA SER A 178 -4.30 33.83 -14.68
C SER A 178 -5.74 33.62 -15.15
N PRO A 179 -6.11 34.13 -16.34
CA PRO A 179 -7.37 33.77 -16.98
C PRO A 179 -7.28 32.36 -17.58
N PHE A 180 -8.38 31.62 -17.53
CA PHE A 180 -8.56 30.34 -18.22
C PHE A 180 -9.66 30.49 -19.29
N ASN A 181 -9.58 29.68 -20.34
CA ASN A 181 -10.58 29.63 -21.43
C ASN A 181 -11.18 28.24 -21.64
N THR A 182 -10.62 27.21 -21.01
CA THR A 182 -11.11 25.83 -21.16
C THR A 182 -11.06 25.06 -19.85
N VAL A 183 -11.97 24.09 -19.73
CA VAL A 183 -11.97 23.10 -18.65
C VAL A 183 -12.24 21.70 -19.19
N SER A 184 -11.63 20.69 -18.58
CA SER A 184 -12.04 19.29 -18.75
C SER A 184 -12.24 18.65 -17.38
N LEU A 185 -13.21 17.75 -17.31
CA LEU A 185 -13.37 16.78 -16.25
C LEU A 185 -13.01 15.42 -16.86
N THR A 186 -12.25 14.61 -16.15
CA THR A 186 -12.01 13.21 -16.47
C THR A 186 -12.40 12.37 -15.27
N LEU A 187 -13.27 11.40 -15.49
CA LEU A 187 -13.67 10.41 -14.50
C LEU A 187 -12.92 9.10 -14.79
N ASP A 188 -12.52 8.39 -13.75
CA ASP A 188 -12.01 7.03 -13.92
C ASP A 188 -13.13 6.09 -14.41
N ASP A 189 -12.76 5.02 -15.13
CA ASP A 189 -13.73 4.08 -15.74
C ASP A 189 -14.61 3.36 -14.72
N ASP A 190 -14.14 3.24 -13.47
CA ASP A 190 -14.84 2.64 -12.34
C ASP A 190 -15.64 3.65 -11.50
N PHE A 191 -15.69 4.92 -11.91
CA PHE A 191 -16.49 5.94 -11.25
C PHE A 191 -17.99 5.65 -11.44
N GLU A 192 -18.71 5.39 -10.35
CA GLU A 192 -20.12 4.92 -10.41
C GLU A 192 -21.07 5.93 -11.07
N ASP A 193 -20.91 7.23 -10.77
CA ASP A 193 -21.74 8.29 -11.33
C ASP A 193 -21.03 8.98 -12.51
N GLN A 194 -21.04 8.33 -13.67
CA GLN A 194 -20.54 8.91 -14.92
C GLN A 194 -21.31 10.19 -15.36
N GLY A 195 -22.38 10.54 -14.64
CA GLY A 195 -23.15 11.77 -14.80
C GLY A 195 -22.66 12.93 -13.95
N LEU A 196 -21.61 12.78 -13.13
CA LEU A 196 -21.10 13.83 -12.25
C LEU A 196 -20.88 15.13 -13.02
N ARG A 197 -21.45 16.21 -12.48
CA ARG A 197 -21.27 17.56 -13.01
C ARG A 197 -20.53 18.44 -12.02
N CYS A 198 -19.73 19.34 -12.57
CA CYS A 198 -19.03 20.37 -11.82
C CYS A 198 -19.41 21.75 -12.35
N GLN A 199 -19.16 22.79 -11.56
CA GLN A 199 -19.41 24.19 -11.89
C GLN A 199 -18.15 24.99 -11.62
N ILE A 200 -17.82 25.92 -12.51
CA ILE A 200 -16.72 26.85 -12.31
C ILE A 200 -17.27 28.19 -11.87
N LEU A 201 -16.67 28.75 -10.82
CA LEU A 201 -17.00 30.07 -10.32
C LEU A 201 -15.87 31.04 -10.63
N ASN A 202 -16.22 32.23 -11.11
CA ASN A 202 -15.26 33.31 -11.32
C ASN A 202 -14.82 33.95 -9.98
N LYS A 203 -13.91 34.92 -10.03
CA LYS A 203 -13.46 35.69 -8.83
C LYS A 203 -14.55 36.37 -8.01
N HIS A 204 -15.74 36.55 -8.58
CA HIS A 204 -16.91 37.13 -7.93
C HIS A 204 -17.91 36.05 -7.45
N ASN A 205 -17.51 34.78 -7.44
CA ASN A 205 -18.35 33.62 -7.13
C ASN A 205 -19.57 33.47 -8.04
N GLN A 206 -19.51 33.96 -9.28
CA GLN A 206 -20.56 33.79 -10.27
C GLN A 206 -20.22 32.60 -11.18
N PRO A 207 -21.21 31.76 -11.56
CA PRO A 207 -21.00 30.70 -12.52
C PRO A 207 -20.51 31.22 -13.87
N ILE A 208 -19.57 30.50 -14.47
CA ILE A 208 -19.11 30.75 -15.83
C ILE A 208 -19.93 29.89 -16.78
N THR A 209 -20.44 30.49 -17.86
CA THR A 209 -21.14 29.75 -18.91
C THR A 209 -20.11 29.06 -19.80
N LEU A 210 -20.30 27.76 -20.01
CA LEU A 210 -19.44 26.86 -20.75
C LEU A 210 -20.16 26.36 -22.00
N GLN A 211 -19.38 26.04 -23.04
CA GLN A 211 -19.87 25.45 -24.27
C GLN A 211 -19.04 24.23 -24.68
N ARG A 212 -19.72 23.17 -25.14
CA ARG A 212 -19.10 22.03 -25.82
C ARG A 212 -19.98 21.53 -26.96
N GLY A 213 -19.56 21.81 -28.19
CA GLY A 213 -20.40 21.61 -29.37
C GLY A 213 -21.65 22.50 -29.28
N GLU A 214 -22.82 21.90 -29.42
CA GLU A 214 -24.11 22.60 -29.29
C GLU A 214 -24.58 22.77 -27.82
N ASN A 215 -23.92 22.10 -26.87
CA ASN A 215 -24.30 22.18 -25.46
C ASN A 215 -23.76 23.45 -24.82
N VAL A 216 -24.63 24.22 -24.17
CA VAL A 216 -24.28 25.42 -23.39
C VAL A 216 -24.88 25.28 -21.99
N ASP A 217 -24.03 25.41 -20.96
CA ASP A 217 -24.43 25.16 -19.57
C ASP A 217 -23.50 25.91 -18.60
N ILE A 218 -23.93 26.11 -17.35
CA ILE A 218 -23.08 26.61 -16.25
C ILE A 218 -22.49 25.46 -15.42
N THR A 219 -22.84 24.23 -15.76
CA THR A 219 -22.26 23.00 -15.24
C THR A 219 -21.67 22.17 -16.37
N PHE A 220 -20.64 21.39 -16.09
CA PHE A 220 -19.94 20.57 -17.09
C PHE A 220 -19.68 19.17 -16.56
N ALA A 221 -19.68 18.19 -17.47
CA ALA A 221 -19.34 16.80 -17.21
C ALA A 221 -18.27 16.32 -18.20
N ASP A 222 -17.55 15.24 -17.88
CA ASP A 222 -16.58 14.62 -18.78
C ASP A 222 -17.26 14.22 -20.09
N GLY A 223 -18.25 13.34 -20.03
CA GLY A 223 -19.02 12.91 -21.20
C GLY A 223 -18.18 12.43 -22.39
N GLY A 224 -16.88 12.15 -22.22
CA GLY A 224 -15.98 11.61 -23.24
C GLY A 224 -15.75 12.47 -24.49
N ASN A 225 -16.21 13.72 -24.50
CA ASN A 225 -16.25 14.57 -25.69
C ASN A 225 -15.20 15.71 -25.68
N GLY A 226 -14.18 15.58 -24.84
CA GLY A 226 -13.12 16.59 -24.69
C GLY A 226 -13.54 17.82 -23.87
N PRO A 227 -12.70 18.88 -23.86
CA PRO A 227 -12.87 20.01 -22.98
C PRO A 227 -14.08 20.89 -23.35
N TRP A 228 -14.62 21.55 -22.34
CA TRP A 228 -15.55 22.66 -22.47
C TRP A 228 -14.78 23.96 -22.64
N SER A 229 -15.28 24.82 -23.52
CA SER A 229 -14.76 26.19 -23.71
C SER A 229 -15.59 27.17 -22.90
N PHE A 230 -14.96 28.24 -22.42
CA PHE A 230 -15.68 29.31 -21.74
C PHE A 230 -16.39 30.14 -22.81
N LEU A 231 -17.69 30.35 -22.64
CA LEU A 231 -18.51 31.09 -23.61
C LEU A 231 -18.67 32.54 -23.19
N TYR A 232 -19.02 32.78 -21.93
CA TYR A 232 -19.17 34.13 -21.41
C TYR A 232 -18.73 34.22 -19.94
N PRO A 233 -17.65 34.97 -19.64
CA PRO A 233 -16.69 35.53 -20.61
C PRO A 233 -15.89 34.41 -21.32
N GLU A 234 -15.34 34.68 -22.52
CA GLU A 234 -14.49 33.72 -23.26
C GLU A 234 -13.19 33.36 -22.51
N GLU A 235 -12.77 34.23 -21.60
CA GLU A 235 -11.66 34.04 -20.68
C GLU A 235 -12.05 34.56 -19.29
N SER A 236 -11.73 33.82 -18.22
CA SER A 236 -12.05 34.24 -16.86
C SER A 236 -11.01 33.81 -15.83
N GLN A 237 -10.81 34.66 -14.82
CA GLN A 237 -10.14 34.27 -13.58
C GLN A 237 -11.08 33.38 -12.77
N VAL A 238 -10.67 32.13 -12.57
CA VAL A 238 -11.42 31.13 -11.80
C VAL A 238 -11.06 31.29 -10.33
N SER A 239 -12.08 31.35 -9.46
CA SER A 239 -11.87 31.34 -8.00
C SER A 239 -11.82 29.92 -7.45
N LYS A 240 -12.78 29.09 -7.87
CA LYS A 240 -12.95 27.71 -7.44
C LYS A 240 -13.77 26.91 -8.45
N VAL A 241 -13.59 25.60 -8.37
CA VAL A 241 -14.43 24.61 -9.03
C VAL A 241 -15.20 23.86 -7.96
N VAL A 242 -16.49 23.64 -8.20
CA VAL A 242 -17.38 22.91 -7.31
C VAL A 242 -17.89 21.69 -8.04
N CYS A 243 -17.73 20.50 -7.48
CA CYS A 243 -18.38 19.30 -7.97
C CYS A 243 -19.44 18.87 -6.98
N ASP A 244 -20.63 18.56 -7.47
CA ASP A 244 -21.78 18.21 -6.62
C ASP A 244 -22.62 17.16 -7.37
N PRO A 245 -22.90 15.99 -6.78
CA PRO A 245 -23.71 14.96 -7.42
C PRO A 245 -25.15 15.41 -7.66
N ASN A 246 -25.60 16.50 -7.04
CA ASN A 246 -26.93 17.07 -7.25
C ASN A 246 -26.98 18.07 -8.42
N PHE A 247 -25.86 18.39 -9.06
CA PHE A 247 -25.86 19.25 -10.23
C PHE A 247 -26.48 18.53 -11.45
N VAL A 248 -27.44 19.21 -12.07
CA VAL A 248 -28.15 18.73 -13.27
C VAL A 248 -27.84 19.63 -14.46
N ALA A 249 -27.95 19.07 -15.66
CA ALA A 249 -27.83 19.86 -16.88
C ALA A 249 -28.92 20.94 -16.92
N LEU A 250 -28.57 22.13 -17.39
CA LEU A 250 -29.58 23.11 -17.77
C LEU A 250 -30.34 22.59 -18.99
N ALA A 251 -31.67 22.51 -18.86
CA ALA A 251 -32.58 22.03 -19.91
C ALA A 251 -32.77 23.05 -21.04
#